data_AF-A0A9P9EYD5-F1
#
_entry.id   AF-A0A9P9EYD5-F1
#
_cell.length_a   1.000
_cell.length_b   1.000
_cell.length_c   1.000
_cell.angle_alpha   90.00
_cell.angle_beta   90.00
_cell.angle_gamma   90.00
#
_symmetry.space_group_name_H-M   'P 1'
#
loop_
_entity.id
_entity.type
_entity.pdbx_description
1 polymer ?
#
loop_
_entity_poly.entity_id
_entity_poly.type
_entity_poly.pdbx_seq_one_letter_code
_entity_poly.pdbx_strand_id
1 'polypeptide(L)'
;MAGDGIPTVQSLERPEKLQDILRQDRGDDCLPCKVVGSGAFFGLAAYSYLSGMSQLEKQRALILQSKSVFGMRSRKLGITTISVGLLWMGLWRAFR
;
A
#
# COMPACT_ATOMS: atom_id res chain seq x y z
N MET A 1 -34.04 -1.80 -45.41
CA MET A 1 -32.95 -0.95 -45.91
C MET A 1 -31.82 -1.03 -44.90
N ALA A 2 -30.84 -1.90 -45.14
CA ALA A 2 -29.67 -2.07 -44.28
C ALA A 2 -28.48 -1.38 -44.95
N GLY A 3 -27.66 -0.68 -44.16
CA GLY A 3 -26.28 -0.44 -44.55
C GLY A 3 -25.83 1.03 -44.61
N ASP A 4 -26.42 1.94 -43.84
CA ASP A 4 -25.81 3.25 -43.63
C ASP A 4 -24.55 3.11 -42.74
N GLY A 5 -23.40 3.46 -43.32
CA GLY A 5 -22.18 3.82 -42.58
C GLY A 5 -21.09 2.75 -42.57
N ILE A 6 -20.47 2.46 -43.71
CA ILE A 6 -19.17 1.77 -43.73
C ILE A 6 -18.14 2.77 -43.15
N PRO A 7 -17.53 2.51 -41.98
CA PRO A 7 -16.54 3.40 -41.39
C PRO A 7 -15.32 3.50 -42.30
N THR A 8 -14.75 4.69 -42.45
CA THR A 8 -13.53 4.90 -43.25
C THR A 8 -12.37 4.14 -42.61
N VAL A 9 -11.42 3.66 -43.42
CA VAL A 9 -10.26 2.88 -42.94
C VAL A 9 -9.50 3.62 -41.82
N GLN A 10 -9.47 4.95 -41.89
CA GLN A 10 -8.88 5.87 -40.90
C GLN A 10 -9.60 5.89 -39.54
N SER A 11 -10.84 5.43 -39.48
CA SER A 11 -11.59 5.28 -38.23
C SER A 11 -11.44 3.88 -37.59
N LEU A 12 -10.99 2.89 -38.38
CA LEU A 12 -10.53 1.58 -37.89
C LEU A 12 -9.06 1.62 -37.46
N GLU A 13 -8.25 2.40 -38.16
CA GLU A 13 -6.91 2.75 -37.78
C GLU A 13 -7.05 3.72 -36.60
N ARG A 14 -7.02 3.22 -35.36
CA ARG A 14 -6.85 4.03 -34.14
C ARG A 14 -5.34 4.30 -33.98
N PRO A 15 -4.75 5.38 -34.54
CA PRO A 15 -3.43 5.81 -34.12
C PRO A 15 -3.58 6.47 -32.74
N GLU A 16 -3.84 5.66 -31.72
CA GLU A 16 -3.78 6.13 -30.35
C GLU A 16 -2.37 6.68 -30.13
N LYS A 17 -2.29 7.92 -29.68
CA LYS A 17 -0.99 8.53 -29.36
C LYS A 17 -0.36 7.64 -28.31
N LEU A 18 0.85 7.19 -28.57
CA LEU A 18 1.64 6.36 -27.66
C LEU A 18 1.68 6.95 -26.23
N GLN A 19 1.67 8.29 -26.12
CA GLN A 19 1.62 9.01 -24.84
C GLN A 19 0.32 8.78 -24.06
N ASP A 20 -0.82 8.62 -24.74
CA ASP A 20 -2.12 8.38 -24.14
C ASP A 20 -2.24 6.90 -23.70
N ILE A 21 -1.75 5.96 -24.51
CA ILE A 21 -1.63 4.54 -24.11
C ILE A 21 -0.69 4.41 -22.92
N LEU A 22 0.49 5.03 -22.97
CA LEU A 22 1.43 5.04 -21.84
C LEU A 22 0.84 5.70 -20.61
N ARG A 23 -0.01 6.73 -20.74
CA ARG A 23 -0.71 7.34 -19.60
C ARG A 23 -1.72 6.38 -18.99
N GLN A 24 -2.47 5.68 -19.82
CA GLN A 24 -3.44 4.66 -19.41
C GLN A 24 -2.75 3.46 -18.74
N ASP A 25 -1.52 3.14 -19.14
CA ASP A 25 -0.70 2.06 -18.59
C ASP A 25 0.13 2.48 -17.36
N ARG A 26 0.36 3.78 -17.13
CA ARG A 26 1.30 4.30 -16.10
C ARG A 26 0.71 4.62 -14.73
N GLY A 27 -0.57 4.98 -14.63
CA GLY A 27 -0.94 5.95 -13.61
C GLY A 27 -1.68 5.41 -12.40
N ASP A 28 -2.84 4.84 -12.67
CA ASP A 28 -3.82 4.60 -11.63
C ASP A 28 -3.86 3.10 -11.37
N ASP A 29 -3.38 2.67 -10.20
CA ASP A 29 -3.68 1.34 -9.69
C ASP A 29 -5.19 1.12 -9.90
N CYS A 30 -5.57 0.07 -10.63
CA CYS A 30 -6.98 -0.28 -10.78
C CYS A 30 -7.63 -0.33 -9.39
N LEU A 31 -8.92 0.01 -9.26
CA LEU A 31 -9.65 -0.12 -7.99
C LEU A 31 -9.31 -1.40 -7.18
N PRO A 32 -9.27 -2.61 -7.77
CA PRO A 32 -8.84 -3.81 -7.06
C PRO A 32 -7.38 -3.74 -6.56
N CYS A 33 -6.45 -3.22 -7.36
CA CYS A 33 -5.05 -3.06 -6.98
C CYS A 33 -4.87 -2.06 -5.82
N LYS A 34 -5.64 -0.97 -5.80
CA LYS A 34 -5.66 -0.02 -4.67
C LYS A 34 -6.19 -0.68 -3.41
N VAL A 35 -7.30 -1.42 -3.52
CA VAL A 35 -7.91 -2.10 -2.36
C VAL A 35 -7.00 -3.18 -1.79
N VAL A 36 -6.42 -4.04 -2.64
CA VAL A 36 -5.50 -5.09 -2.20
C VAL A 36 -4.21 -4.51 -1.67
N GLY A 37 -3.61 -3.54 -2.37
CA GLY A 37 -2.35 -2.91 -1.97
C GLY A 37 -2.48 -2.15 -0.65
N SER A 38 -3.50 -1.29 -0.53
CA SER A 38 -3.76 -0.56 0.72
C SER A 38 -4.15 -1.52 1.85
N GLY A 39 -5.05 -2.48 1.59
CA GLY A 39 -5.47 -3.49 2.55
C GLY A 39 -4.31 -4.30 3.12
N ALA A 40 -3.34 -4.69 2.28
CA ALA A 40 -2.12 -5.36 2.74
C ALA A 40 -1.31 -4.49 3.70
N PHE A 41 -1.07 -3.22 3.37
CA PHE A 41 -0.35 -2.30 4.25
C PHE A 41 -1.09 -2.03 5.56
N PHE A 42 -2.42 -1.84 5.52
CA PHE A 42 -3.23 -1.69 6.73
C PHE A 42 -3.21 -2.94 7.61
N GLY A 43 -3.36 -4.12 7.01
CA GLY A 43 -3.30 -5.40 7.71
C GLY A 43 -1.94 -5.64 8.38
N LEU A 44 -0.85 -5.38 7.65
CA LEU A 44 0.51 -5.47 8.19
C LEU A 44 0.72 -4.46 9.32
N ALA A 45 0.27 -3.22 9.17
CA ALA A 45 0.40 -2.21 10.20
C ALA A 45 -0.28 -2.62 11.52
N ALA A 46 -1.52 -3.10 11.43
CA ALA A 46 -2.30 -3.58 12.57
C ALA A 46 -1.64 -4.82 13.20
N TYR A 47 -1.24 -5.79 12.38
CA TYR A 47 -0.58 -7.00 12.85
C TYR A 47 0.75 -6.69 13.55
N SER A 48 1.60 -5.86 12.95
CA SER A 48 2.88 -5.45 13.54
C SER A 48 2.70 -4.74 14.88
N TYR A 49 1.66 -3.89 15.01
CA TYR A 49 1.39 -3.20 16.27
C TYR A 49 0.92 -4.16 17.36
N LEU A 50 -0.11 -4.96 17.07
CA LEU A 50 -0.71 -5.88 18.05
C LEU A 50 0.29 -6.98 18.47
N SER A 51 0.90 -7.65 17.48
CA SER A 51 1.88 -8.70 17.73
C SER A 51 3.13 -8.14 18.41
N GLY A 52 3.68 -7.04 17.90
CA GLY A 52 4.89 -6.42 18.47
C GLY A 52 4.70 -5.98 19.91
N MET A 53 3.56 -5.37 20.25
CA MET A 53 3.25 -4.96 21.62
C MET A 53 3.07 -6.16 22.54
N SER A 54 2.37 -7.21 22.09
CA SER A 54 2.18 -8.44 22.87
C SER A 54 3.50 -9.17 23.18
N GLN A 55 4.43 -9.18 22.22
CA GLN A 55 5.76 -9.79 22.40
C GLN A 55 6.60 -8.97 23.40
N LEU A 56 6.52 -7.64 23.33
CA LEU A 56 7.19 -6.75 24.26
C LEU A 56 6.70 -6.88 25.69
N GLU A 57 5.39 -7.05 25.89
CA GLU A 57 4.82 -7.25 27.23
C GLU A 57 5.26 -8.59 27.83
N LYS A 58 5.23 -9.68 27.04
CA LYS A 58 5.73 -10.98 27.48
C LYS A 58 7.20 -10.93 27.89
N GLN A 59 8.02 -10.14 27.20
CA GLN A 59 9.44 -9.99 27.49
C GLN A 59 9.76 -8.88 28.49
N ARG A 60 8.75 -8.19 29.04
CA ARG A 60 8.94 -7.02 29.91
C ARG A 60 9.81 -7.32 31.13
N ALA A 61 9.59 -8.45 31.79
CA ALA A 61 10.36 -8.86 32.96
C ALA A 61 11.86 -9.06 32.63
N LEU A 62 12.15 -9.74 31.51
CA LEU A 62 13.51 -9.96 31.03
C LEU A 62 14.20 -8.65 30.63
N ILE A 63 13.47 -7.74 29.98
CA ILE A 63 13.99 -6.43 29.57
C ILE A 63 14.35 -5.57 30.79
N LEU A 64 13.49 -5.56 31.81
CA LEU A 64 13.75 -4.84 33.07
C LEU A 64 14.95 -5.42 33.82
N GLN A 65 15.11 -6.74 33.80
CA GLN A 65 16.26 -7.41 34.42
C GLN A 65 17.58 -7.13 33.66
N SER A 66 17.53 -6.98 32.34
CA SER A 66 18.72 -6.87 31.48
C SER A 66 19.52 -5.57 31.61
N LYS A 67 19.05 -4.55 32.36
CA LYS A 67 19.69 -3.22 32.48
C LYS A 67 20.14 -2.60 31.13
N SER A 68 19.49 -2.98 30.04
CA SER A 68 19.83 -2.55 28.69
C SER A 68 19.70 -1.03 28.51
N VAL A 69 20.68 -0.41 27.86
CA VAL A 69 20.67 1.02 27.46
C VAL A 69 19.48 1.33 26.54
N PHE A 70 19.09 0.36 25.71
CA PHE A 70 17.84 0.37 24.96
C PHE A 70 16.72 -0.24 25.81
N GLY A 71 15.98 0.62 26.50
CA GLY A 71 14.86 0.21 27.35
C GLY A 71 13.58 -0.15 26.59
N MET A 72 12.49 -0.38 27.33
CA MET A 72 11.16 -0.68 26.76
C MET A 72 10.66 0.41 25.79
N ARG A 73 10.98 1.69 26.06
CA ARG A 73 10.48 2.82 25.25
C ARG A 73 11.04 2.81 23.83
N SER A 74 12.33 2.54 23.64
CA SER A 74 12.93 2.51 22.30
C SER A 74 12.38 1.37 21.46
N ARG A 75 12.14 0.20 22.07
CA ARG A 75 11.51 -0.95 21.39
C ARG A 75 10.05 -0.67 21.01
N LYS A 76 9.28 -0.01 21.90
CA LYS A 76 7.92 0.46 21.56
C LYS A 76 7.94 1.46 20.42
N LEU A 77 8.87 2.43 20.46
CA LEU A 77 9.03 3.42 19.39
C LEU A 77 9.32 2.75 18.05
N GLY A 78 10.20 1.76 17.99
CA GLY A 78 10.48 1.02 16.76
C GLY A 78 9.22 0.39 16.14
N ILE A 79 8.42 -0.31 16.94
CA ILE A 79 7.16 -0.91 16.45
C ILE A 79 6.17 0.15 16.02
N THR A 80 5.99 1.22 16.80
CA THR A 80 5.07 2.30 16.43
C THR A 80 5.49 2.98 15.14
N THR A 81 6.78 3.23 14.93
CA THR A 81 7.28 3.88 13.72
C THR A 81 7.05 3.00 12.49
N ILE A 82 7.29 1.69 12.60
CA ILE A 82 7.01 0.74 11.52
C ILE A 82 5.51 0.70 11.21
N SER A 83 4.66 0.55 12.23
CA SER A 83 3.21 0.51 12.04
C SER A 83 2.66 1.80 11.42
N VAL A 84 3.13 2.96 11.88
CA VAL A 84 2.74 4.27 11.31
C VAL A 84 3.23 4.41 9.88
N GLY A 85 4.46 3.99 9.58
CA GLY A 85 5.00 3.99 8.21
C GLY A 85 4.17 3.12 7.27
N LEU A 86 3.75 1.94 7.72
CA LEU A 86 2.87 1.05 6.95
C LEU A 86 1.48 1.66 6.74
N LEU A 87 0.87 2.24 7.77
CA LEU A 87 -0.41 2.97 7.62
C LEU A 87 -0.27 4.11 6.61
N TRP A 88 0.79 4.89 6.71
CA TRP A 88 1.05 6.01 5.80
C TRP A 88 1.16 5.55 4.35
N MET A 89 1.94 4.49 4.08
CA MET A 89 2.04 3.92 2.73
C MET A 89 0.69 3.36 2.25
N GLY A 90 -0.09 2.74 3.13
CA GLY A 90 -1.44 2.26 2.81
C GLY A 90 -2.41 3.39 2.43
N LEU A 91 -2.42 4.48 3.20
CA LEU A 91 -3.18 5.68 2.88
C LEU A 91 -2.72 6.31 1.57
N TRP A 92 -1.40 6.51 1.41
CA TRP A 92 -0.85 7.13 0.21
C TRP A 92 -1.24 6.38 -1.06
N ARG A 93 -1.25 5.04 -1.01
CA ARG A 93 -1.66 4.18 -2.12
C ARG A 93 -3.19 4.13 -2.34
N ALA A 94 -3.99 4.45 -1.33
CA ALA A 94 -5.44 4.54 -1.48
C ALA A 94 -5.88 5.87 -2.13
N PHE A 95 -5.18 6.97 -1.82
CA PHE A 95 -5.52 8.33 -2.28
C PHE A 95 -4.80 8.77 -3.57
N ARG A 96 -3.68 8.14 -3.93
CA ARG A 96 -3.03 8.27 -5.23
C ARG A 96 -3.56 7.21 -6.17
#